data_AF-R7C4G9-F1
#
_entry.id   AF-R7C4G9-F1
#
_cell.length_a   1.000
_cell.length_b   1.000
_cell.length_c   1.000
_cell.angle_alpha   90.00
_cell.angle_beta   90.00
_cell.angle_gamma   90.00
#
_symmetry.space_group_name_H-M   'P 1'
#
loop_
_entity.id
_entity.type
_entity.pdbx_description
1 polymer ?
#
loop_
_entity_poly.entity_id
_entity_poly.type
_entity_poly.pdbx_seq_one_letter_code
_entity_poly.pdbx_strand_id
1 'polypeptide(L)'
;MMQFNIFQKVAPLLKEKEFNIDLDVFLEFMKQYHSNDWVYPDAIHRELGMDLKVTYDILELCVDNDIVEQYLNIYCPVCQRFTGDIYKTALDIPEVVNCVHCDTEIDDPLQHAIIIYKVL
;
A
#
# COMPACT_ATOMS: atom_id res chain seq x y z
N MET A 1 -26.41 -0.49 7.77
CA MET A 1 -25.78 0.75 7.28
C MET A 1 -24.86 0.35 6.14
N MET A 2 -25.09 0.82 4.91
CA MET A 2 -24.11 0.62 3.83
C MET A 2 -22.90 1.50 4.16
N GLN A 3 -21.78 0.85 4.40
CA GLN A 3 -20.49 1.52 4.52
C GLN A 3 -20.10 2.08 3.15
N PHE A 4 -19.76 3.38 3.11
CA PHE A 4 -19.34 4.02 1.88
C PHE A 4 -17.92 3.58 1.55
N ASN A 5 -17.77 2.79 0.48
CA ASN A 5 -16.46 2.39 -0.04
C ASN A 5 -15.89 3.55 -0.88
N ILE A 6 -14.92 4.28 -0.33
CA ILE A 6 -14.28 5.42 -1.00
C ILE A 6 -13.62 5.03 -2.34
N PHE A 7 -13.18 3.77 -2.47
CA PHE A 7 -12.57 3.24 -3.70
C PHE A 7 -13.56 3.09 -4.86
N GLN A 8 -14.88 3.19 -4.62
CA GLN A 8 -15.87 3.25 -5.71
C GLN A 8 -15.67 4.48 -6.62
N LYS A 9 -15.03 5.55 -6.11
CA LYS A 9 -14.76 6.76 -6.88
C LYS A 9 -13.87 6.50 -8.11
N VAL A 10 -12.92 5.56 -8.04
CA VAL A 10 -12.03 5.21 -9.17
C VAL A 10 -12.60 4.13 -10.08
N ALA A 11 -13.73 3.50 -9.74
CA ALA A 11 -14.30 2.42 -10.53
C ALA A 11 -14.52 2.77 -12.01
N PRO A 12 -15.01 3.97 -12.40
CA PRO A 12 -15.12 4.35 -13.81
C PRO A 12 -13.75 4.40 -14.51
N LEU A 13 -12.73 4.97 -13.86
CA LEU A 13 -11.38 5.11 -14.40
C LEU A 13 -10.68 3.77 -14.58
N LEU A 14 -10.91 2.83 -13.66
CA LEU A 14 -10.39 1.46 -13.77
C LEU A 14 -10.98 0.72 -14.97
N LYS A 15 -12.25 0.97 -15.31
CA LYS A 15 -12.88 0.40 -16.51
C LYS A 15 -12.30 1.00 -17.78
N GLU A 16 -12.01 2.30 -17.80
CA GLU A 16 -11.44 3.00 -18.96
C GLU A 16 -9.99 2.60 -19.24
N LYS A 17 -9.19 2.35 -18.21
CA LYS A 17 -7.77 1.94 -18.33
C LYS A 17 -7.57 0.47 -18.67
N GLU A 18 -8.64 -0.33 -18.72
CA GLU A 18 -8.63 -1.76 -19.08
C GLU A 18 -7.59 -2.59 -18.29
N PHE A 19 -7.48 -2.35 -16.97
CA PHE A 19 -6.71 -3.25 -16.11
C PHE A 19 -7.31 -4.66 -16.20
N ASN A 20 -6.47 -5.68 -16.43
CA ASN A 20 -6.90 -7.07 -16.50
C ASN A 20 -7.19 -7.63 -15.10
N ILE A 21 -8.23 -7.09 -14.45
CA ILE A 21 -8.66 -7.42 -13.10
C ILE A 21 -10.16 -7.65 -13.07
N ASP A 22 -10.63 -8.42 -12.08
CA ASP A 22 -12.04 -8.42 -11.72
C ASP A 22 -12.32 -7.21 -10.80
N LEU A 23 -12.95 -6.18 -11.37
CA LEU A 23 -13.23 -4.94 -10.66
C LEU A 23 -14.21 -5.13 -9.50
N ASP A 24 -15.19 -6.02 -9.63
CA ASP A 24 -16.19 -6.24 -8.57
C ASP A 24 -15.54 -6.94 -7.38
N VAL A 25 -14.67 -7.92 -7.63
CA VAL A 25 -13.86 -8.58 -6.60
C VAL A 25 -12.89 -7.59 -5.92
N PHE A 26 -12.21 -6.76 -6.71
CA PHE A 26 -11.33 -5.72 -6.16
C PHE A 26 -12.10 -4.76 -5.25
N LEU A 27 -13.21 -4.20 -5.74
CA LEU A 27 -14.01 -3.26 -4.97
C LEU A 27 -14.62 -3.90 -3.72
N GLU A 28 -15.03 -5.18 -3.77
CA GLU A 28 -15.50 -5.91 -2.60
C GLU A 28 -14.40 -6.04 -1.54
N PHE A 29 -13.19 -6.45 -1.95
CA PHE A 29 -12.04 -6.52 -1.05
C PHE A 29 -11.70 -5.16 -0.43
N MET A 30 -11.75 -4.09 -1.22
CA MET A 30 -11.43 -2.75 -0.72
C MET A 30 -12.46 -2.18 0.26
N LYS A 31 -13.67 -2.75 0.37
CA LYS A 31 -14.69 -2.31 1.35
C LYS A 31 -14.23 -2.44 2.80
N GLN A 32 -13.25 -3.31 3.07
CA GLN A 32 -12.76 -3.54 4.43
C GLN A 32 -11.90 -2.39 4.97
N TYR A 33 -11.41 -1.51 4.10
CA TYR A 33 -10.55 -0.39 4.49
C TYR A 33 -11.37 0.87 4.77
N HIS A 34 -10.98 1.57 5.82
CA HIS A 34 -11.57 2.81 6.32
C HIS A 34 -10.56 3.93 6.30
N SER A 35 -11.03 5.18 6.45
CA SER A 35 -10.14 6.34 6.62
C SER A 35 -9.12 6.07 7.74
N ASN A 36 -7.87 6.39 7.44
CA ASN A 36 -6.66 6.12 8.23
C ASN A 36 -6.14 4.68 8.26
N ASP A 37 -6.81 3.71 7.63
CA ASP A 37 -6.27 2.36 7.51
C ASP A 37 -5.08 2.32 6.54
N TRP A 38 -4.16 1.39 6.79
CA TRP A 38 -3.02 1.12 5.95
C TRP A 38 -3.33 0.03 4.92
N VAL A 39 -3.06 0.33 3.65
CA VAL A 39 -3.17 -0.57 2.52
C VAL A 39 -1.76 -0.98 2.11
N TYR A 40 -1.50 -2.28 2.20
CA TYR A 40 -0.25 -2.90 1.77
C TYR A 40 -0.45 -3.54 0.39
N PRO A 41 0.28 -3.14 -0.66
CA PRO A 41 0.15 -3.72 -1.99
C PRO A 41 0.29 -5.25 -2.00
N ASP A 42 1.23 -5.78 -1.23
CA ASP A 42 1.44 -7.23 -1.10
C ASP A 42 0.22 -7.98 -0.54
N ALA A 43 -0.59 -7.32 0.30
CA ALA A 43 -1.84 -7.92 0.79
C ALA A 43 -2.85 -8.05 -0.35
N ILE A 44 -3.02 -7.02 -1.19
CA ILE A 44 -3.91 -7.07 -2.36
C ILE A 44 -3.41 -8.13 -3.34
N HIS A 45 -2.11 -8.14 -3.66
CA HIS A 45 -1.48 -9.13 -4.53
C HIS A 45 -1.78 -10.56 -4.06
N ARG A 46 -1.56 -10.85 -2.77
CA ARG A 46 -1.75 -12.18 -2.20
C ARG A 46 -3.22 -12.61 -2.16
N GLU A 47 -4.11 -11.72 -1.72
CA GLU A 47 -5.52 -12.07 -1.52
C GLU A 47 -6.31 -12.13 -2.84
N LEU A 48 -5.96 -11.30 -3.81
CA LEU A 48 -6.67 -11.21 -5.10
C LEU A 48 -5.94 -11.89 -6.26
N GLY A 49 -4.69 -12.34 -6.06
CA GLY A 49 -3.86 -12.91 -7.13
C GLY A 49 -3.51 -11.92 -8.25
N MET A 50 -3.67 -10.62 -7.99
CA MET A 50 -3.39 -9.55 -8.95
C MET A 50 -1.89 -9.37 -9.14
N ASP A 51 -1.43 -9.06 -10.34
CA ASP A 51 -0.02 -8.71 -10.57
C ASP A 51 0.39 -7.51 -9.69
N LEU A 52 1.53 -7.59 -9.03
CA LEU A 52 1.95 -6.57 -8.07
C LEU A 52 2.15 -5.20 -8.72
N LYS A 53 2.66 -5.16 -9.97
CA LYS A 53 2.80 -3.89 -10.70
C LYS A 53 1.42 -3.29 -11.00
N VAL A 54 0.46 -4.12 -11.43
CA VAL A 54 -0.94 -3.68 -11.62
C VAL A 54 -1.54 -3.16 -10.31
N THR A 55 -1.27 -3.81 -9.19
CA THR A 55 -1.70 -3.31 -7.86
C THR A 55 -1.15 -1.92 -7.57
N TYR A 56 0.16 -1.68 -7.79
CA TYR A 56 0.75 -0.35 -7.63
C TYR A 56 0.11 0.67 -8.58
N ASP A 57 -0.05 0.34 -9.87
CA ASP A 57 -0.64 1.24 -10.87
C ASP A 57 -2.07 1.68 -10.46
N ILE A 58 -2.86 0.79 -9.86
CA ILE A 58 -4.22 1.08 -9.37
C ILE A 58 -4.18 1.96 -8.11
N LEU A 59 -3.24 1.72 -7.20
CA LEU A 59 -3.13 2.50 -5.97
C LEU A 59 -2.59 3.91 -6.25
N GLU A 60 -1.70 4.07 -7.23
CA GLU A 60 -1.29 5.40 -7.72
C GLU A 60 -2.48 6.16 -8.35
N LEU A 61 -3.36 5.48 -9.09
CA LEU A 61 -4.61 6.09 -9.54
C LEU A 61 -5.49 6.54 -8.36
N CYS A 62 -5.48 5.80 -7.26
CA CYS A 62 -6.19 6.20 -6.04
C CYS A 62 -5.53 7.42 -5.37
N VAL A 63 -4.19 7.56 -5.45
CA VAL A 63 -3.48 8.77 -5.01
C VAL A 63 -3.90 9.97 -5.84
N ASP A 64 -3.89 9.85 -7.17
CA ASP A 64 -4.28 10.91 -8.11
C ASP A 64 -5.73 11.41 -7.92
N ASN A 65 -6.56 10.65 -7.22
CA ASN A 65 -7.98 10.93 -6.99
C ASN A 65 -8.33 11.19 -5.51
N ASP A 66 -7.32 11.52 -4.67
CA ASP A 66 -7.49 11.85 -3.26
C ASP A 66 -8.26 10.77 -2.47
N ILE A 67 -7.96 9.49 -2.75
CA ILE A 67 -8.54 8.34 -2.04
C ILE A 67 -7.56 7.80 -1.00
N VAL A 68 -6.28 7.75 -1.38
CA VAL A 68 -5.19 7.29 -0.51
C VAL A 68 -4.01 8.23 -0.65
N GLU A 69 -3.12 8.19 0.34
CA GLU A 69 -1.83 8.86 0.30
C GLU A 69 -0.69 7.85 0.34
N GLN A 70 0.39 8.13 -0.38
CA GLN A 70 1.60 7.31 -0.36
C GLN A 70 2.44 7.56 0.90
N TYR A 71 3.04 6.49 1.41
CA TYR A 71 4.02 6.44 2.50
C TYR A 71 5.05 5.34 2.23
N LEU A 72 6.13 5.32 3.00
CA LEU A 72 7.20 4.34 2.94
C LEU A 72 7.26 3.58 4.26
N ASN A 73 7.26 2.25 4.23
CA ASN A 73 7.45 1.41 5.41
C ASN A 73 8.71 0.56 5.25
N ILE A 74 9.56 0.54 6.26
CA ILE A 74 10.83 -0.16 6.20
C ILE A 74 10.62 -1.66 6.40
N TYR A 75 11.13 -2.45 5.46
CA TYR A 75 11.08 -3.90 5.52
C TYR A 75 12.43 -4.46 5.97
N CYS A 76 12.46 -5.28 7.01
CA CYS A 76 13.71 -5.85 7.48
C CYS A 76 14.21 -6.93 6.50
N PRO A 77 15.42 -6.78 5.92
CA PRO A 77 15.96 -7.76 4.98
C PRO A 77 16.36 -9.09 5.65
N VAL A 78 16.51 -9.11 6.98
CA VAL A 78 16.92 -10.31 7.73
C VAL A 78 15.73 -11.16 8.12
N CYS A 79 14.74 -10.59 8.82
CA CYS A 79 13.58 -11.36 9.29
C CYS A 79 12.37 -11.31 8.36
N GLN A 80 12.45 -10.54 7.27
CA GLN A 80 11.40 -10.43 6.24
C GLN A 80 10.06 -9.95 6.84
N ARG A 81 10.12 -8.91 7.67
CA ARG A 81 8.96 -8.27 8.30
C ARG A 81 9.11 -6.76 8.27
N PHE A 82 7.98 -6.06 8.17
CA PHE A 82 7.94 -4.61 8.36
C PHE A 82 8.42 -4.25 9.77
N THR A 83 9.24 -3.22 9.90
CA THR A 83 9.68 -2.72 11.21
C THR A 83 8.57 -1.93 11.90
N GLY A 84 7.60 -1.43 11.11
CA GLY A 84 6.54 -0.54 11.58
C GLY A 84 6.92 0.93 11.51
N ASP A 85 8.16 1.25 11.15
CA ASP A 85 8.61 2.62 10.91
C ASP A 85 8.10 3.10 9.55
N ILE A 86 7.23 4.10 9.60
CA ILE A 86 6.54 4.64 8.43
C ILE A 86 6.92 6.11 8.23
N TYR A 87 7.31 6.45 7.01
CA TYR A 87 7.82 7.76 6.62
C TYR A 87 7.02 8.33 5.46
N LYS A 88 6.89 9.65 5.39
CA LYS A 88 6.13 10.30 4.30
C LYS A 88 6.96 10.41 3.03
N THR A 89 8.24 10.73 3.17
CA THR A 89 9.17 10.90 2.04
C THR A 89 10.48 10.14 2.30
N ALA A 90 11.23 9.88 1.24
CA ALA A 90 12.56 9.26 1.36
C ALA A 90 13.54 10.08 2.22
N LEU A 91 13.35 11.40 2.29
CA LEU A 91 14.19 12.30 3.10
C LEU A 91 13.91 12.20 4.60
N ASP A 92 12.74 11.66 4.99
CA ASP A 92 12.38 11.48 6.39
C ASP A 92 12.98 10.18 6.97
N ILE A 93 13.48 9.29 6.10
CA ILE A 93 14.05 8.00 6.51
C ILE A 93 15.43 8.26 7.13
N PRO A 94 15.69 7.80 8.37
CA PRO A 94 17.00 7.94 9.01
C PRO A 94 18.05 7.06 8.34
N GLU A 95 19.33 7.31 8.60
CA GLU A 95 20.43 6.49 8.06
C GLU A 95 20.43 5.06 8.60
N VAL A 96 19.79 4.84 9.76
CA VAL A 96 19.72 3.56 10.47
C VAL A 96 18.34 3.36 11.08
N VAL A 97 17.77 2.16 10.91
CA VAL A 97 16.52 1.72 11.56
C VAL A 97 16.74 0.41 12.30
N ASN A 98 16.16 0.27 13.49
CA ASN A 98 16.22 -0.96 14.28
C ASN A 98 14.96 -1.81 14.08
N CYS A 99 15.12 -3.07 13.71
CA CYS A 99 13.98 -3.97 13.54
C CYS A 99 13.41 -4.43 14.90
N VAL A 100 12.16 -4.06 15.17
CA VAL A 100 11.43 -4.45 16.39
C VAL A 100 11.17 -5.95 16.56
N HIS A 101 11.45 -6.77 15.55
CA HIS A 101 11.17 -8.20 15.54
C HIS A 101 12.39 -9.10 15.74
N CYS A 102 13.59 -8.62 15.39
CA CYS A 102 14.81 -9.43 15.41
C CYS A 102 16.04 -8.65 15.87
N ASP A 103 15.86 -7.42 16.34
CA ASP A 103 16.90 -6.53 16.87
C ASP A 103 18.05 -6.23 15.90
N THR A 104 17.85 -6.52 14.60
CA THR A 104 18.82 -6.19 13.56
C THR A 104 18.80 -4.70 13.30
N GLU A 105 19.98 -4.10 13.30
CA GLU A 105 20.23 -2.75 12.81
C GLU A 105 20.30 -2.78 11.28
N ILE A 106 19.48 -1.94 10.63
CA ILE A 106 19.38 -1.84 9.17
C ILE A 106 20.07 -0.55 8.75
N ASP A 107 21.29 -0.69 8.22
CA ASP A 107 22.01 0.38 7.54
C ASP A 107 21.37 0.67 6.17
N ASP A 108 21.35 1.94 5.76
CA ASP A 108 20.72 2.40 4.49
C ASP A 108 19.29 1.86 4.28
N PRO A 109 18.37 2.10 5.24
CA PRO A 109 17.02 1.55 5.23
C PRO A 109 16.18 1.98 4.01
N LEU A 110 16.57 3.04 3.29
CA LEU A 110 15.94 3.45 2.05
C LEU A 110 15.95 2.34 0.99
N GLN A 111 16.99 1.52 0.91
CA GLN A 111 17.05 0.35 0.00
C GLN A 111 16.00 -0.71 0.31
N HIS A 112 15.43 -0.65 1.51
CA HIS A 112 14.47 -1.60 2.03
C HIS A 112 13.10 -0.95 2.29
N ALA A 113 12.89 0.27 1.80
CA ALA A 113 11.61 0.95 1.87
C ALA A 113 10.62 0.36 0.86
N ILE A 114 9.44 0.01 1.35
CA ILE A 114 8.32 -0.44 0.53
C ILE A 114 7.25 0.65 0.54
N ILE A 115 6.71 0.95 -0.64
CA ILE A 115 5.60 1.89 -0.76
C ILE A 115 4.32 1.24 -0.21
N ILE A 116 3.68 1.95 0.71
CA ILE A 116 2.36 1.59 1.26
C ILE A 116 1.44 2.81 1.17
N TYR A 117 0.15 2.59 1.40
CA TYR A 117 -0.84 3.64 1.22
C TYR A 117 -1.69 3.80 2.47
N LYS A 118 -2.08 5.04 2.78
CA LYS A 118 -3.01 5.36 3.86
C LYS A 118 -4.32 5.86 3.28
N VAL A 119 -5.44 5.30 3.68
CA VAL A 119 -6.76 5.79 3.21
C VAL A 119 -7.07 7.16 3.80
N LEU A 120 -7.55 8.08 2.96
CA LEU A 120 -7.99 9.42 3.36
C LEU A 120 -9.39 9.41 3.99
#